data_AF-A0A1B6GH71-F1
#
_entry.id   AF-A0A1B6GH71-F1
#
_cell.length_a   1.000
_cell.length_b   1.000
_cell.length_c   1.000
_cell.angle_alpha   90.00
_cell.angle_beta   90.00
_cell.angle_gamma   90.00
#
_symmetry.space_group_name_H-M   'P 1'
#
loop_
_entity.id
_entity.type
_entity.pdbx_description
1 polymer ?
#
loop_
_entity_poly.entity_id
_entity_poly.type
_entity_poly.pdbx_seq_one_letter_code
_entity_poly.pdbx_strand_id
1 'polypeptide(L)'
;EKISDKTAEELKAESLKPRKWDENLEKPPLDYSEIFEDDCGQRVGLTIWEIENFLPNKVDEVTHGKFYEADCYIVLKTFLDAQGQLIWEIYFWIGEKATLDKRACVAIHAVNLRNYLGAHCRTVREEQNDESEEFLSLFDHDIVYIEGGRTLSGFFTVEETIYTIRLYQVIGKA
;
A
#
# COMPACT_ATOMS: atom_id res chain seq x y z
N GLU A 1 -45.47 0.49 -12.56
CA GLU A 1 -44.19 0.88 -13.16
C GLU A 1 -44.10 2.39 -13.24
N LYS A 2 -43.07 3.03 -12.68
CA LYS A 2 -42.77 4.45 -12.93
C LYS A 2 -41.39 4.50 -13.58
N ILE A 3 -41.40 4.61 -14.90
CA ILE A 3 -40.21 4.88 -15.71
C ILE A 3 -39.89 6.37 -15.53
N SER A 4 -38.69 6.66 -15.04
CA SER A 4 -38.18 8.01 -14.87
C SER A 4 -37.78 8.55 -16.24
N ASP A 5 -38.65 9.34 -16.87
CA ASP A 5 -38.30 10.13 -18.05
C ASP A 5 -37.34 11.26 -17.64
N LYS A 6 -36.03 11.01 -17.81
CA LYS A 6 -35.00 12.04 -17.66
C LYS A 6 -35.23 13.12 -18.72
N THR A 7 -35.24 14.38 -18.28
CA THR A 7 -35.43 15.53 -19.16
C THR A 7 -34.25 15.70 -20.12
N ALA A 8 -34.49 16.33 -21.28
CA ALA A 8 -33.46 16.54 -22.30
C ALA A 8 -32.25 17.34 -21.79
N GLU A 9 -32.45 18.18 -20.77
CA GLU A 9 -31.40 18.95 -20.11
C GLU A 9 -30.53 18.08 -19.19
N GLU A 10 -31.13 17.10 -18.49
CA GLU A 10 -30.40 16.12 -17.68
C GLU A 10 -29.56 15.18 -18.55
N LEU A 11 -30.09 14.72 -19.68
CA LEU A 11 -29.34 13.92 -20.65
C LEU A 11 -28.16 14.70 -21.26
N LYS A 12 -28.35 15.99 -21.50
CA LYS A 12 -27.30 16.88 -22.02
C LYS A 12 -26.24 17.17 -20.97
N ALA A 13 -26.63 17.33 -19.70
CA ALA A 13 -25.71 17.48 -18.58
C ALA A 13 -24.89 16.20 -18.30
N GLU A 14 -25.51 15.03 -18.43
CA GLU A 14 -24.86 13.72 -18.29
C GLU A 14 -23.86 13.46 -19.44
N SER A 15 -24.18 13.92 -20.66
CA SER A 15 -23.29 13.90 -21.83
C SER A 15 -22.12 14.90 -21.76
N LEU A 16 -22.20 15.93 -20.91
CA LEU A 16 -21.17 16.95 -20.75
C LEU A 16 -20.15 16.62 -19.65
N LYS A 17 -20.35 15.52 -18.91
CA LYS A 17 -19.33 15.01 -18.01
C LYS A 17 -18.10 14.64 -18.85
N PRO A 18 -16.92 15.24 -18.59
CA PRO A 18 -15.72 14.88 -19.32
C PRO A 18 -15.47 13.38 -19.11
N ARG A 19 -15.55 12.60 -20.19
CA ARG A 19 -15.21 11.18 -20.15
C ARG A 19 -13.81 11.06 -19.59
N LYS A 20 -13.70 10.34 -18.49
CA LYS A 20 -12.42 10.10 -17.84
C LYS A 20 -11.64 9.16 -18.76
N TRP A 21 -10.39 9.51 -19.06
CA TRP A 21 -9.57 8.80 -20.06
C TRP A 21 -9.34 7.31 -19.72
N ASP A 22 -9.57 6.94 -18.46
CA ASP A 22 -9.40 5.61 -17.87
C ASP A 22 -10.65 4.70 -17.99
N GLU A 23 -11.82 5.22 -18.38
CA GLU A 23 -13.09 4.46 -18.38
C GLU A 23 -13.11 3.27 -19.36
N ASN A 24 -12.31 3.31 -20.43
CA ASN A 24 -12.26 2.26 -21.47
C ASN A 24 -10.96 1.45 -21.44
N LEU A 25 -10.11 1.62 -20.43
CA LEU A 25 -8.90 0.80 -20.29
C LEU A 25 -9.28 -0.53 -19.64
N GLU A 26 -9.00 -1.62 -20.34
CA GLU A 26 -9.02 -2.95 -19.73
C GLU A 26 -7.91 -3.00 -18.67
N LYS A 27 -8.30 -3.19 -17.42
CA LYS A 27 -7.34 -3.41 -16.34
C LYS A 27 -6.61 -4.73 -16.63
N PRO A 28 -5.26 -4.76 -16.58
CA PRO A 28 -4.54 -6.02 -16.68
C PRO A 28 -5.05 -6.99 -15.60
N PRO A 29 -5.18 -8.29 -15.91
CA PRO A 29 -5.61 -9.30 -14.95
C PRO A 29 -4.46 -9.53 -13.95
N LEU A 30 -4.37 -8.66 -12.96
CA LEU A 30 -3.47 -8.79 -11.83
C LEU A 30 -4.21 -9.56 -10.74
N ASP A 31 -3.65 -10.69 -10.32
CA ASP A 31 -4.14 -11.45 -9.19
C ASP A 31 -3.55 -10.86 -7.91
N TYR A 32 -4.44 -10.36 -7.04
CA TYR A 32 -4.08 -9.77 -5.76
C TYR A 32 -4.42 -10.70 -4.58
N SER A 33 -5.00 -11.88 -4.83
CA SER A 33 -5.47 -12.80 -3.79
C SER A 33 -4.34 -13.38 -2.93
N GLU A 34 -3.11 -13.42 -3.47
CA GLU A 34 -1.92 -13.82 -2.72
C GLU A 34 -1.40 -12.70 -1.79
N ILE A 35 -1.88 -11.47 -1.95
CA ILE A 35 -1.38 -10.27 -1.25
C ILE A 35 -2.40 -9.74 -0.23
N PHE A 36 -3.69 -9.73 -0.58
CA PHE A 36 -4.76 -9.24 0.27
C PHE A 36 -5.86 -10.29 0.44
N GLU A 37 -6.40 -10.36 1.65
CA GLU A 37 -7.55 -11.22 1.99
C GLU A 37 -8.81 -10.78 1.23
N ASP A 38 -9.69 -11.73 0.87
CA ASP A 38 -10.92 -11.47 0.09
C ASP A 38 -11.90 -10.51 0.78
N ASP A 39 -11.84 -10.38 2.10
CA ASP A 39 -12.69 -9.49 2.88
C ASP A 39 -12.04 -8.11 3.15
N CYS A 40 -10.86 -7.86 2.58
CA CYS A 40 -10.16 -6.60 2.71
C CYS A 40 -11.02 -5.43 2.21
N GLY A 41 -11.17 -4.39 3.04
CA GLY A 41 -11.96 -3.21 2.72
C GLY A 41 -13.48 -3.44 2.64
N GLN A 42 -14.00 -4.61 3.03
CA GLN A 42 -15.44 -4.90 3.02
C GLN A 42 -16.15 -4.48 4.33
N ARG A 43 -15.39 -4.10 5.36
CA ARG A 43 -15.91 -3.70 6.68
C ARG A 43 -15.39 -2.33 7.06
N VAL A 44 -16.28 -1.54 7.67
CA VAL A 44 -15.93 -0.24 8.25
C VAL A 44 -14.91 -0.44 9.37
N GLY A 45 -13.86 0.36 9.36
CA GLY A 45 -12.79 0.30 10.33
C GLY A 45 -11.42 0.65 9.75
N LEU A 46 -10.40 0.43 10.55
CA LEU A 46 -9.00 0.63 10.18
C LEU A 46 -8.34 -0.73 10.01
N THR A 47 -7.61 -0.93 8.91
CA THR A 47 -6.80 -2.12 8.68
C THR A 47 -5.38 -1.70 8.35
N ILE A 48 -4.40 -2.31 9.03
CA ILE A 48 -2.99 -1.95 8.89
C ILE A 48 -2.21 -3.19 8.48
N TRP A 49 -1.27 -3.00 7.55
CA TRP A 49 -0.28 -4.00 7.17
C TRP A 49 1.11 -3.44 7.40
N GLU A 50 2.03 -4.30 7.79
CA GLU A 50 3.47 -4.03 7.93
C GLU A 50 4.20 -4.76 6.79
N ILE A 51 5.20 -4.12 6.19
CA ILE A 51 5.98 -4.75 5.13
C ILE A 51 7.04 -5.68 5.72
N GLU A 52 7.00 -6.94 5.32
CA GLU A 52 7.99 -7.97 5.66
C GLU A 52 8.34 -8.76 4.39
N ASN A 53 9.63 -8.89 4.08
CA ASN A 53 10.11 -9.70 2.95
C ASN A 53 9.34 -9.44 1.63
N PHE A 54 9.17 -8.16 1.26
CA PHE A 54 8.44 -7.69 0.08
C PHE A 54 6.91 -7.90 0.08
N LEU A 55 6.31 -8.35 1.17
CA LEU A 55 4.87 -8.60 1.25
C LEU A 55 4.22 -7.82 2.42
N PRO A 56 2.96 -7.38 2.26
CA PRO A 56 2.21 -6.77 3.35
C PRO A 56 1.64 -7.86 4.28
N ASN A 57 2.00 -7.81 5.55
CA ASN A 57 1.47 -8.70 6.59
C ASN A 57 0.53 -7.93 7.51
N LYS A 58 -0.67 -8.46 7.73
CA LYS A 58 -1.71 -7.79 8.54
C LYS A 58 -1.26 -7.65 9.99
N VAL A 59 -1.44 -6.46 10.54
CA VAL A 59 -1.06 -6.10 11.90
C VAL A 59 -2.26 -6.30 12.83
N ASP A 60 -1.99 -6.73 14.07
CA ASP A 60 -3.03 -6.90 15.08
C ASP A 60 -3.57 -5.54 15.55
N GLU A 61 -4.90 -5.43 15.72
CA GLU A 61 -5.58 -4.20 16.09
C GLU A 61 -5.05 -3.60 17.41
N VAL A 62 -4.57 -4.42 18.35
CA VAL A 62 -4.00 -3.97 19.64
C VAL A 62 -2.70 -3.19 19.45
N THR A 63 -2.06 -3.33 18.28
CA THR A 63 -0.82 -2.63 17.93
C THR A 63 -1.03 -1.44 16.99
N HIS A 64 -2.27 -1.13 16.61
CA HIS A 64 -2.55 0.07 15.83
C HIS A 64 -2.09 1.33 16.58
N GLY A 65 -1.49 2.27 15.84
CA GLY A 65 -0.88 3.49 16.38
C GLY A 65 0.55 3.30 16.89
N LYS A 66 1.12 2.08 16.84
CA LYS A 66 2.54 1.82 17.14
C LYS A 66 3.29 1.52 15.85
N PHE A 67 4.29 2.33 15.54
CA PHE A 67 5.06 2.23 14.30
C PHE A 67 6.53 2.03 14.61
N TYR A 68 7.16 1.03 14.00
CA TYR A 68 8.60 0.83 14.09
C TYR A 68 9.32 1.73 13.08
N GLU A 69 10.31 2.48 13.53
CA GLU A 69 11.04 3.47 12.71
C GLU A 69 11.81 2.86 11.53
N ALA A 70 12.15 1.56 11.58
CA ALA A 70 12.85 0.85 10.51
C ALA A 70 11.91 0.03 9.59
N ASP A 71 10.59 0.23 9.73
CA ASP A 71 9.56 -0.47 8.97
C ASP A 71 8.68 0.48 8.15
N CYS A 72 7.80 -0.10 7.35
CA CYS A 72 6.84 0.63 6.53
C CYS A 72 5.48 -0.04 6.65
N TYR A 73 4.41 0.76 6.58
CA TYR A 73 3.06 0.30 6.83
C TYR A 73 2.08 0.81 5.77
N ILE A 74 1.09 -0.01 5.44
CA ILE A 74 -0.09 0.41 4.67
C ILE A 74 -1.22 0.56 5.67
N VAL A 75 -1.93 1.68 5.62
CA VAL A 75 -3.08 1.96 6.47
C VAL A 75 -4.29 2.21 5.58
N LEU A 76 -5.31 1.36 5.72
CA LEU A 76 -6.59 1.46 5.03
C LEU A 76 -7.65 1.87 6.04
N LYS A 77 -8.29 3.01 5.78
CA LYS A 77 -9.51 3.40 6.48
C LYS A 77 -10.69 3.13 5.56
N THR A 78 -11.66 2.38 6.06
CA THR A 78 -12.90 2.07 5.35
C THR A 78 -14.07 2.68 6.10
N PHE A 79 -14.92 3.43 5.42
CA PHE A 79 -16.11 4.05 6.01
C PHE A 79 -17.26 4.10 5.00
N LEU A 80 -18.47 4.40 5.48
CA LEU A 80 -19.65 4.55 4.63
C LEU A 80 -19.88 6.04 4.31
N ASP A 81 -20.18 6.34 3.06
CA ASP A 81 -20.68 7.66 2.69
C ASP A 81 -22.15 7.85 3.09
N ALA A 82 -22.71 9.03 2.78
CA ALA A 82 -24.10 9.36 3.10
C ALA A 82 -25.13 8.46 2.37
N GLN A 83 -24.70 7.75 1.33
CA GLN A 83 -25.49 6.85 0.51
C GLN A 83 -25.34 5.39 0.94
N GLY A 84 -24.47 5.11 1.93
CA GLY A 84 -24.18 3.77 2.41
C GLY A 84 -23.22 2.99 1.51
N GLN A 85 -22.47 3.66 0.63
CA GLN A 85 -21.41 3.05 -0.17
C GLN A 85 -20.09 3.07 0.61
N LEU A 86 -19.31 1.99 0.49
CA LEU A 86 -17.97 1.91 1.06
C LEU A 86 -17.02 2.86 0.34
N ILE A 87 -16.32 3.67 1.13
CA ILE A 87 -15.25 4.56 0.72
C ILE A 87 -13.98 4.13 1.43
N TRP A 88 -12.87 4.24 0.70
CA TRP A 88 -11.54 3.86 1.17
C TRP A 88 -10.62 5.08 1.12
N GLU A 89 -9.86 5.27 2.19
CA GLU A 89 -8.70 6.16 2.24
C GLU A 89 -7.47 5.29 2.50
N ILE A 90 -6.44 5.44 1.66
CA ILE A 90 -5.24 4.59 1.69
C ILE A 90 -4.03 5.48 1.94
N TYR A 91 -3.33 5.17 3.02
CA TYR A 91 -2.08 5.80 3.41
C TYR A 91 -0.97 4.75 3.38
N PHE A 92 0.24 5.19 3.11
CA PHE A 92 1.43 4.39 3.38
C PHE A 92 2.43 5.22 4.18
N TRP A 93 2.81 4.67 5.33
CA TRP A 93 3.71 5.29 6.26
C TRP A 93 5.12 4.73 6.12
N ILE A 94 6.12 5.61 6.11
CA ILE A 94 7.53 5.26 5.95
C ILE A 94 8.32 5.69 7.18
N GLY A 95 8.91 4.70 7.86
CA GLY A 95 9.84 4.94 8.94
C GLY A 95 11.14 5.58 8.49
N GLU A 96 11.71 6.44 9.34
CA GLU A 96 12.92 7.21 9.06
C GLU A 96 14.11 6.29 8.75
N LYS A 97 14.21 5.14 9.42
CA LYS A 97 15.29 4.16 9.29
C LYS A 97 14.92 2.98 8.38
N ALA A 98 13.77 3.03 7.70
CA ALA A 98 13.32 1.93 6.87
C ALA A 98 14.26 1.67 5.68
N THR A 99 14.46 0.40 5.34
CA THR A 99 15.31 -0.01 4.21
C THR A 99 14.65 0.30 2.86
N LEU A 100 15.46 0.47 1.80
CA LEU A 100 14.98 0.90 0.49
C LEU A 100 13.92 -0.03 -0.11
N ASP A 101 14.09 -1.34 0.05
CA ASP A 101 13.12 -2.34 -0.37
C ASP A 101 11.76 -2.11 0.28
N LYS A 102 11.71 -1.91 1.61
CA LYS A 102 10.46 -1.69 2.34
C LYS A 102 9.76 -0.42 1.86
N ARG A 103 10.51 0.67 1.66
CA ARG A 103 9.98 1.95 1.13
C ARG A 103 9.40 1.80 -0.28
N ALA A 104 10.08 1.07 -1.16
CA ALA A 104 9.59 0.83 -2.51
C ALA A 104 8.36 -0.10 -2.50
N CYS A 105 8.43 -1.15 -1.71
CA CYS A 105 7.40 -2.18 -1.58
C CYS A 105 6.09 -1.62 -1.01
N VAL A 106 6.15 -0.80 0.04
CA VAL A 106 4.95 -0.19 0.63
C VAL A 106 4.22 0.71 -0.37
N ALA A 107 4.96 1.49 -1.16
CA ALA A 107 4.38 2.37 -2.18
C ALA A 107 3.72 1.57 -3.32
N ILE A 108 4.36 0.49 -3.77
CA ILE A 108 3.81 -0.41 -4.79
C ILE A 108 2.53 -1.10 -4.26
N HIS A 109 2.57 -1.64 -3.06
CA HIS A 109 1.43 -2.38 -2.50
C HIS A 109 0.26 -1.48 -2.12
N ALA A 110 0.50 -0.22 -1.72
CA ALA A 110 -0.59 0.75 -1.55
C ALA A 110 -1.35 1.01 -2.86
N VAL A 111 -0.62 1.06 -4.00
CA VAL A 111 -1.22 1.19 -5.33
C VAL A 111 -1.96 -0.09 -5.73
N ASN A 112 -1.39 -1.26 -5.43
CA ASN A 112 -2.04 -2.55 -5.66
C ASN A 112 -3.35 -2.65 -4.88
N LEU A 113 -3.35 -2.27 -3.60
CA LEU A 113 -4.55 -2.25 -2.75
C LEU A 113 -5.63 -1.34 -3.33
N ARG A 114 -5.25 -0.13 -3.76
CA ARG A 114 -6.19 0.80 -4.43
C ARG A 114 -6.81 0.16 -5.67
N ASN A 115 -6.00 -0.48 -6.50
CA ASN A 115 -6.47 -1.12 -7.73
C ASN A 115 -7.39 -2.32 -7.44
N TYR A 116 -7.03 -3.13 -6.43
CA TYR A 116 -7.80 -4.28 -5.95
C TYR A 116 -9.19 -3.87 -5.46
N LEU A 117 -9.26 -2.85 -4.60
CA LEU A 117 -10.54 -2.31 -4.10
C LEU A 117 -11.33 -1.53 -5.16
N GLY A 118 -10.72 -1.23 -6.31
CA GLY A 118 -11.31 -0.32 -7.29
C GLY A 118 -11.49 1.10 -6.76
N ALA A 119 -10.72 1.49 -5.73
CA ALA A 119 -10.85 2.77 -5.06
C ALA A 119 -10.45 3.93 -5.99
N HIS A 120 -11.22 5.01 -5.95
CA HIS A 120 -10.94 6.23 -6.71
C HIS A 120 -10.04 7.23 -5.95
N CYS A 121 -9.77 6.98 -4.67
CA CYS A 121 -8.93 7.82 -3.84
C CYS A 121 -7.46 7.81 -4.29
N ARG A 122 -6.70 8.83 -3.88
CA ARG A 122 -5.24 8.82 -4.02
C ARG A 122 -4.65 8.01 -2.86
N THR A 123 -3.50 7.38 -3.10
CA THR A 123 -2.64 6.85 -2.04
C THR A 123 -1.84 8.00 -1.46
N VAL A 124 -1.94 8.21 -0.15
CA VAL A 124 -1.26 9.31 0.56
C VAL A 124 0.05 8.78 1.16
N ARG A 125 1.13 9.53 0.98
CA ARG A 125 2.44 9.21 1.56
C ARG A 125 2.56 9.93 2.90
N GLU A 126 2.87 9.17 3.93
CA GLU A 126 3.16 9.69 5.26
C GLU A 126 4.61 9.32 5.61
N GLU A 127 5.36 10.29 6.12
CA GLU A 127 6.73 10.08 6.59
C GLU A 127 6.80 10.29 8.09
N GLN A 128 7.64 9.50 8.77
CA GLN A 128 7.86 9.66 10.19
C GLN A 128 8.25 11.11 10.53
N ASN A 129 7.51 11.73 11.45
CA ASN A 129 7.63 13.13 11.89
C ASN A 129 7.13 14.20 10.89
N ASP A 130 6.52 13.82 9.77
CA ASP A 130 5.88 14.71 8.80
C ASP A 130 4.49 14.20 8.41
N GLU A 131 3.82 13.52 9.36
CA GLU A 131 2.48 12.98 9.16
C GLU A 131 1.42 14.09 9.04
N SER A 132 0.48 13.89 8.12
CA SER A 132 -0.67 14.77 7.97
C SER A 132 -1.60 14.72 9.20
N GLU A 133 -2.29 15.84 9.47
CA GLU A 133 -3.30 15.88 10.53
C GLU A 133 -4.42 14.87 10.27
N GLU A 134 -4.77 14.65 8.99
CA GLU A 134 -5.73 13.65 8.57
C GLU A 134 -5.29 12.24 8.94
N PHE A 135 -4.02 11.88 8.72
CA PHE A 135 -3.49 10.57 9.11
C PHE A 135 -3.45 10.39 10.64
N LEU A 136 -2.99 11.41 11.37
CA LEU A 136 -2.94 11.35 12.83
C LEU A 136 -4.34 11.20 13.44
N SER A 137 -5.35 11.82 12.83
CA SER A 137 -6.76 11.71 13.27
C SER A 137 -7.37 10.32 13.12
N LEU A 138 -6.70 9.38 12.43
CA LEU A 138 -7.16 8.00 12.30
C LEU A 138 -7.02 7.20 13.59
N PHE A 139 -6.18 7.65 14.52
CA PHE A 139 -5.89 6.97 15.76
C PHE A 139 -6.54 7.71 16.93
N ASP A 140 -7.14 6.98 17.87
CA ASP A 140 -7.79 7.57 19.06
C ASP A 140 -6.79 8.28 19.98
N HIS A 141 -5.51 7.96 19.86
CA HIS A 141 -4.40 8.47 20.62
C HIS A 141 -3.24 8.81 19.69
N ASP A 142 -2.34 9.68 20.16
CA ASP A 142 -1.11 9.99 19.45
C ASP A 142 -0.33 8.72 19.11
N ILE A 143 0.22 8.69 17.90
CA ILE A 143 1.03 7.57 17.44
C ILE A 143 2.35 7.48 18.23
N VAL A 144 2.86 6.27 18.38
CA VAL A 144 4.08 5.98 19.14
C VAL A 144 5.12 5.35 18.22
N TYR A 145 6.31 5.96 18.18
CA TYR A 145 7.46 5.39 17.48
C TYR A 145 8.21 4.41 18.37
N ILE A 146 8.50 3.23 17.82
CA ILE A 146 9.30 2.19 18.46
C ILE A 146 10.65 2.13 17.73
N GLU A 147 11.73 2.19 18.51
CA GLU A 147 13.09 2.12 17.97
C GLU A 147 13.40 0.75 17.34
N GLY A 148 14.12 0.75 16.22
CA GLY A 148 14.46 -0.44 15.46
C GLY A 148 13.40 -0.86 14.45
N GLY A 149 13.49 -2.12 14.01
CA GLY A 149 12.55 -2.74 13.08
C GLY A 149 12.10 -4.08 13.64
N ARG A 150 10.82 -4.38 13.46
CA ARG A 150 10.20 -5.66 13.78
C ARG A 150 10.41 -6.67 12.66
N THR A 151 10.40 -6.22 11.40
CA THR A 151 10.44 -7.11 10.23
C THR A 151 11.80 -7.13 9.54
N LEU A 152 12.06 -8.19 8.79
CA LEU A 152 13.28 -8.32 8.00
C LEU A 152 13.17 -7.59 6.66
N SER A 153 14.30 -7.09 6.17
CA SER A 153 14.43 -6.64 4.77
C SER A 153 14.36 -7.85 3.85
N GLY A 154 13.74 -7.70 2.68
CA GLY A 154 13.73 -8.72 1.64
C GLY A 154 15.03 -8.79 0.84
N PHE A 155 15.93 -7.82 0.99
CA PHE A 155 17.25 -7.88 0.36
C PHE A 155 18.17 -8.87 1.07
N PHE A 156 18.87 -9.67 0.28
CA PHE A 156 19.99 -10.46 0.80
C PHE A 156 21.20 -9.54 1.04
N THR A 157 21.84 -9.70 2.18
CA THR A 157 23.16 -9.09 2.41
C THR A 157 24.18 -9.79 1.53
N VAL A 158 24.72 -9.06 0.55
CA VAL A 158 25.84 -9.56 -0.25
C VAL A 158 27.09 -9.46 0.61
N GLU A 159 27.61 -10.60 1.09
CA GLU A 159 28.91 -10.64 1.74
C GLU A 159 30.00 -10.20 0.75
N GLU A 160 31.02 -9.47 1.24
CA GLU A 160 32.15 -9.11 0.40
C GLU A 160 32.75 -10.36 -0.23
N THR A 161 32.88 -10.35 -1.56
CA THR A 161 33.46 -11.48 -2.27
C THR A 161 34.91 -11.63 -1.83
N ILE A 162 35.20 -12.67 -1.04
CA ILE A 162 36.57 -12.99 -0.66
C ILE A 162 37.28 -13.55 -1.88
N TYR A 163 37.99 -12.69 -2.62
CA TYR A 163 38.82 -13.11 -3.74
C TYR A 163 40.02 -13.90 -3.20
N THR A 164 39.95 -15.23 -3.27
CA THR A 164 41.10 -16.07 -2.96
C THR A 164 42.14 -15.90 -4.08
N ILE A 165 43.30 -15.35 -3.77
CA ILE A 165 44.44 -15.30 -4.69
C ILE A 165 44.90 -16.73 -4.95
N ARG A 166 44.94 -17.14 -6.22
CA ARG A 166 45.38 -18.49 -6.64
C ARG A 166 46.50 -18.39 -7.66
N LEU A 167 47.56 -19.17 -7.44
CA LEU A 167 48.62 -19.41 -8.41
C LEU A 167 48.41 -20.80 -9.02
N TYR A 168 48.32 -20.87 -10.34
CA TYR A 168 48.21 -22.13 -11.08
C TYR A 168 49.51 -22.39 -11.83
N GLN A 169 50.06 -23.59 -11.68
CA GLN A 169 51.18 -24.07 -12.50
C GLN A 169 50.63 -24.97 -13.59
N VAL A 170 50.85 -24.58 -14.85
CA VAL A 170 50.50 -25.41 -16.00
C VAL A 170 51.74 -26.18 -16.43
N ILE A 171 51.64 -27.50 -16.52
CA ILE A 171 52.72 -28.39 -16.95
C ILE A 171 52.24 -29.15 -18.19
N GLY A 172 52.96 -29.00 -19.31
CA GLY A 172 52.73 -29.75 -20.54
C GLY A 172 53.53 -31.06 -20.54
N LYS A 173 52.97 -32.11 -21.15
CA LYS A 173 53.72 -33.34 -21.46
C LYS A 173 54.44 -33.17 -22.79
N ALA A 174 55.74 -33.50 -22.81
CA ALA A 174 56.54 -33.67 -24.01
C ALA A 174 56.24 -35.01 -24.69
#